data_AF-A0A7S4E9I9-F1
#
_entry.id   AF-A0A7S4E9I9-F1
#
_cell.length_a   1.000
_cell.length_b   1.000
_cell.length_c   1.000
_cell.angle_alpha   90.00
_cell.angle_beta   90.00
_cell.angle_gamma   90.00
#
_symmetry.space_group_name_H-M   'P 1'
#
loop_
_entity.id
_entity.type
_entity.pdbx_description
1 polymer ?
#
loop_
_entity_poly.entity_id
_entity_poly.type
_entity_poly.pdbx_seq_one_letter_code
_entity_poly.pdbx_strand_id
1 'polypeptide(L)'
;AAGAAHAAPASGAAPQPKEDDADAVDEAIEAEVFAAYAAPPLPASLANARVHPGEISESVLLASVAAPSLVDVDPGAALEACANSGALSALQLEGALRAARRHAVVANGVRAGFFLGDGAGVGKGR
;
A
#
# COMPACT_ATOMS: atom_id res chain seq x y z
N ALA A 1 -17.26 50.60 59.90
CA ALA A 1 -16.56 49.96 58.78
C ALA A 1 -17.54 48.96 58.16
N ALA A 2 -18.23 49.29 57.06
CA ALA A 2 -17.77 49.13 55.66
C ALA A 2 -17.33 47.67 55.39
N GLY A 3 -17.94 46.87 54.52
CA GLY A 3 -18.98 47.15 53.53
C GLY A 3 -19.69 45.88 53.04
N ALA A 4 -20.64 46.08 52.13
CA ALA A 4 -21.50 45.08 51.51
C ALA A 4 -20.97 44.63 50.13
N ALA A 5 -21.31 43.41 49.70
CA ALA A 5 -21.59 43.00 48.31
C ALA A 5 -22.07 41.52 48.33
N HIS A 6 -23.34 41.22 48.09
CA HIS A 6 -24.07 41.04 46.82
C HIS A 6 -23.72 39.75 46.04
N ALA A 7 -24.77 38.99 45.73
CA ALA A 7 -24.75 37.68 45.09
C ALA A 7 -24.87 37.77 43.56
N ALA A 8 -24.34 36.80 42.82
CA ALA A 8 -24.91 36.27 41.56
C ALA A 8 -24.22 34.94 41.14
N PRO A 9 -24.90 34.06 40.37
CA PRO A 9 -24.52 32.67 40.14
C PRO A 9 -23.73 32.41 38.83
N ALA A 10 -23.33 31.16 38.66
CA ALA A 10 -22.62 30.60 37.51
C ALA A 10 -23.30 30.86 36.14
N SER A 11 -22.50 31.07 35.09
CA SER A 11 -22.90 30.94 33.70
C SER A 11 -21.78 30.29 32.89
N GLY A 12 -22.16 29.32 32.06
CA GLY A 12 -21.31 28.28 31.50
C GLY A 12 -20.22 28.74 30.55
N ALA A 13 -19.11 28.02 30.60
CA ALA A 13 -18.16 27.97 29.50
C ALA A 13 -18.86 27.28 28.33
N ALA A 14 -19.16 28.04 27.28
CA ALA A 14 -19.57 27.49 25.99
C ALA A 14 -18.49 26.50 25.51
N PRO A 15 -18.84 25.34 24.95
CA PRO A 15 -17.87 24.50 24.28
C PRO A 15 -17.32 25.29 23.10
N GLN A 16 -16.03 25.59 23.15
CA GLN A 16 -15.28 26.06 22.00
C GLN A 16 -15.42 24.99 20.90
N PRO A 17 -15.82 25.32 19.66
CA PRO A 17 -15.77 24.37 18.57
C PRO A 17 -14.32 23.95 18.39
N LYS A 18 -14.03 22.68 18.60
CA LYS A 18 -12.70 22.13 18.41
C LYS A 18 -12.38 22.18 16.92
N GLU A 19 -11.25 22.80 16.58
CA GLU A 19 -10.67 22.82 15.23
C GLU A 19 -10.04 21.45 14.84
N ASP A 20 -10.32 20.37 15.59
CA ASP A 20 -9.72 19.02 15.49
C ASP A 20 -10.45 18.04 14.55
N ASP A 21 -11.54 18.44 13.90
CA ASP A 21 -12.42 17.50 13.15
C ASP A 21 -12.16 17.46 11.64
N ALA A 22 -11.28 18.32 11.10
CA ALA A 22 -10.99 18.33 9.66
C ALA A 22 -10.06 17.19 9.26
N ASP A 23 -8.92 17.05 9.97
CA ASP A 23 -7.93 16.00 9.71
C ASP A 23 -8.57 14.61 9.93
N ALA A 24 -9.27 14.40 11.06
CA ALA A 24 -9.92 13.14 11.39
C ALA A 24 -10.97 12.67 10.35
N VAL A 25 -11.62 13.62 9.67
CA VAL A 25 -12.58 13.33 8.59
C VAL A 25 -11.83 12.98 7.30
N ASP A 26 -10.73 13.66 6.99
CA ASP A 26 -9.89 13.35 5.84
C ASP A 26 -9.24 11.96 5.97
N GLU A 27 -8.71 11.58 7.13
CA GLU A 27 -8.17 10.23 7.35
C GLU A 27 -9.24 9.14 7.28
N ALA A 28 -10.45 9.43 7.75
CA ALA A 28 -11.58 8.49 7.64
C ALA A 28 -11.96 8.27 6.16
N ILE A 29 -11.98 9.34 5.35
CA ILE A 29 -12.25 9.25 3.91
C ILE A 29 -11.10 8.51 3.18
N GLU A 30 -9.84 8.75 3.55
CA GLU A 30 -8.70 8.03 2.98
C GLU A 30 -8.78 6.52 3.24
N ALA A 31 -9.18 6.11 4.45
CA ALA A 31 -9.38 4.70 4.79
C ALA A 31 -10.59 4.06 4.06
N GLU A 32 -11.57 4.85 3.63
CA GLU A 32 -12.70 4.38 2.82
C GLU A 32 -12.34 4.20 1.34
N VAL A 33 -11.32 4.91 0.84
CA VAL A 33 -10.96 4.92 -0.59
C VAL A 33 -9.71 4.08 -0.89
N PHE A 34 -8.75 4.07 0.02
CA PHE A 34 -7.46 3.38 -0.13
C PHE A 34 -7.21 2.34 0.95
N ALA A 35 -6.49 1.30 0.58
CA ALA A 35 -6.01 0.25 1.47
C ALA A 35 -4.50 0.07 1.30
N ALA A 36 -3.83 -0.36 2.36
CA ALA A 36 -2.43 -0.76 2.27
C ALA A 36 -2.30 -1.96 1.32
N TYR A 37 -1.43 -1.84 0.33
CA TYR A 37 -1.17 -2.89 -0.64
C TYR A 37 -0.37 -4.03 0.00
N ALA A 38 -0.87 -5.25 -0.17
CA ALA A 38 -0.16 -6.46 0.22
C ALA A 38 0.13 -7.31 -1.02
N ALA A 39 1.41 -7.57 -1.26
CA ALA A 39 1.83 -8.45 -2.35
C ALA A 39 1.23 -9.87 -2.16
N PRO A 40 0.79 -10.54 -3.24
CA PRO A 40 0.33 -11.91 -3.21
C PRO A 40 1.50 -12.84 -2.83
N PRO A 41 1.20 -14.08 -2.40
CA PRO A 41 2.24 -15.07 -2.14
C PRO A 41 3.18 -15.25 -3.33
N LEU A 42 4.48 -15.10 -3.05
CA LEU A 42 5.56 -15.30 -4.02
C LEU A 42 6.05 -16.76 -4.00
N PRO A 43 6.77 -17.21 -5.04
CA PRO A 43 7.46 -18.51 -5.05
C PRO A 43 8.30 -18.73 -3.79
N ALA A 44 8.38 -19.98 -3.33
CA ALA A 44 9.08 -20.33 -2.10
C ALA A 44 10.57 -19.94 -2.11
N SER A 45 11.22 -19.93 -3.28
CA SER A 45 12.62 -19.49 -3.42
C SER A 45 12.82 -18.00 -3.22
N LEU A 46 11.75 -17.21 -3.16
CA LEU A 46 11.75 -15.78 -2.85
C LEU A 46 11.17 -15.47 -1.45
N ALA A 47 11.02 -16.46 -0.57
CA ALA A 47 10.40 -16.28 0.74
C ALA A 47 11.12 -15.25 1.64
N ASN A 48 12.39 -14.94 1.35
CA ASN A 48 13.19 -13.93 2.04
C ASN A 48 13.12 -12.54 1.40
N ALA A 49 12.30 -12.34 0.38
CA ALA A 49 12.07 -11.03 -0.24
C ALA A 49 11.63 -10.01 0.82
N ARG A 50 12.26 -8.84 0.81
CA ARG A 50 11.99 -7.79 1.79
C ARG A 50 10.76 -6.98 1.40
N VAL A 51 9.99 -6.54 2.39
CA VAL A 51 8.93 -5.56 2.18
C VAL A 51 9.50 -4.31 1.53
N HIS A 52 8.72 -3.67 0.65
CA HIS A 52 9.16 -2.44 0.02
C HIS A 52 9.28 -1.32 1.08
N PRO A 53 10.36 -0.52 1.09
CA PRO A 53 10.52 0.58 2.05
C PRO A 53 9.48 1.70 1.96
N GLY A 54 8.79 1.85 0.83
CA GLY A 54 7.71 2.82 0.69
C GLY A 54 6.39 2.28 1.22
N GLU A 55 5.53 3.17 1.70
CA GLU A 55 4.12 2.86 1.94
C GLU A 55 3.41 2.78 0.59
N ILE A 56 2.76 1.65 0.34
CA ILE A 56 2.12 1.36 -0.93
C ILE A 56 0.65 1.18 -0.64
N SER A 57 -0.16 1.93 -1.37
CA SER A 57 -1.60 1.89 -1.25
C SER A 57 -2.22 1.54 -2.59
N GLU A 58 -3.35 0.84 -2.53
CA GLU A 58 -4.22 0.58 -3.67
C GLU A 58 -5.64 1.02 -3.34
N SER A 59 -6.52 1.09 -4.34
CA SER A 59 -7.94 1.36 -4.07
C SER A 59 -8.58 0.19 -3.33
N VAL A 60 -9.46 0.47 -2.36
CA VAL A 60 -10.24 -0.56 -1.64
C VAL A 60 -10.99 -1.50 -2.60
N LEU A 61 -11.43 -0.99 -3.76
CA LEU A 61 -12.08 -1.81 -4.78
C LEU A 61 -11.13 -2.87 -5.38
N LEU A 62 -9.86 -2.54 -5.61
CA LEU A 62 -8.85 -3.50 -6.08
C LEU A 62 -8.48 -4.50 -4.98
N ALA A 63 -8.29 -4.01 -3.75
CA ALA A 63 -7.99 -4.86 -2.59
C ALA A 63 -9.12 -5.86 -2.27
N SER A 64 -10.37 -5.57 -2.68
CA SER A 64 -11.53 -6.45 -2.45
C SER A 64 -11.49 -7.76 -3.25
N VAL A 65 -10.64 -7.84 -4.29
CA VAL A 65 -10.48 -9.04 -5.12
C VAL A 65 -9.10 -9.66 -4.94
N ALA A 66 -9.06 -10.98 -4.83
CA ALA A 66 -7.80 -11.69 -4.69
C ALA A 66 -6.94 -11.55 -5.95
N ALA A 67 -5.71 -11.06 -5.79
CA ALA A 67 -4.74 -11.04 -6.86
C ALA A 67 -4.38 -12.48 -7.31
N PRO A 68 -4.10 -12.70 -8.62
CA PRO A 68 -3.66 -14.01 -9.09
C PRO A 68 -2.37 -14.44 -8.39
N SER A 69 -2.33 -15.70 -7.94
CA SER A 69 -1.16 -16.27 -7.28
C SER A 69 0.05 -16.34 -8.23
N LEU A 70 1.26 -16.13 -7.70
CA LEU A 70 2.52 -16.23 -8.44
C LEU A 70 3.40 -17.40 -8.00
N VAL A 71 2.92 -18.24 -7.09
CA VAL A 71 3.72 -19.31 -6.46
C VAL A 71 4.26 -20.36 -7.43
N ASP A 72 3.59 -20.53 -8.58
CA ASP A 72 3.95 -21.47 -9.64
C ASP A 72 4.89 -20.88 -10.69
N VAL A 73 5.21 -19.59 -10.61
CA VAL A 73 6.11 -18.94 -11.56
C VAL A 73 7.55 -19.22 -11.15
N ASP A 74 8.35 -19.74 -12.08
CA ASP A 74 9.80 -19.87 -11.89
C ASP A 74 10.47 -18.48 -11.93
N PRO A 75 11.08 -18.01 -10.81
CA PRO A 75 11.77 -16.73 -10.79
C PRO A 75 13.07 -16.72 -11.61
N GLY A 76 13.69 -17.90 -11.78
CA GLY A 76 15.05 -18.03 -12.28
C GLY A 76 16.12 -17.45 -11.34
N ALA A 77 17.36 -17.86 -11.57
CA ALA A 77 18.50 -17.55 -10.69
C ALA A 77 18.75 -16.04 -10.50
N ALA A 78 18.42 -15.21 -11.49
CA ALA A 78 18.63 -13.76 -11.41
C ALA A 78 17.71 -13.09 -10.39
N LEU A 79 16.41 -13.41 -10.39
CA LEU A 79 15.47 -12.83 -9.43
C LEU A 79 15.71 -13.38 -8.02
N GLU A 80 16.10 -14.65 -7.89
CA GLU A 80 16.51 -15.24 -6.61
C GLU A 80 17.74 -14.53 -6.03
N ALA A 81 18.75 -14.21 -6.85
CA ALA A 81 19.91 -13.45 -6.40
C ALA A 81 19.54 -12.03 -5.93
N CYS A 82 18.60 -11.37 -6.62
CA CYS A 82 18.07 -10.07 -6.21
C CYS A 82 17.30 -10.14 -4.89
N ALA A 83 16.50 -11.18 -4.67
CA ALA A 83 15.79 -11.40 -3.41
C ALA A 83 16.78 -11.66 -2.26
N ASN A 84 17.76 -12.55 -2.47
CA ASN A 84 18.77 -12.93 -1.49
C ASN A 84 19.66 -11.76 -1.03
N SER A 85 20.04 -10.90 -1.96
CA SER A 85 20.79 -9.67 -1.63
C SER A 85 19.93 -8.56 -1.04
N GLY A 86 18.60 -8.65 -1.19
CA GLY A 86 17.65 -7.59 -0.87
C GLY A 86 17.75 -6.39 -1.82
N ALA A 87 18.29 -6.59 -3.03
CA ALA A 87 18.40 -5.56 -4.06
C ALA A 87 17.03 -5.18 -4.64
N LEU A 88 16.06 -6.10 -4.63
CA LEU A 88 14.68 -5.86 -4.99
C LEU A 88 13.75 -6.19 -3.81
N SER A 89 12.74 -5.35 -3.62
CA SER A 89 11.65 -5.62 -2.69
C SER A 89 10.66 -6.66 -3.25
N ALA A 90 9.83 -7.23 -2.38
CA ALA A 90 8.76 -8.15 -2.73
C ALA A 90 7.83 -7.57 -3.80
N LEU A 91 7.46 -6.29 -3.70
CA LEU A 91 6.66 -5.57 -4.70
C LEU A 91 7.34 -5.56 -6.08
N GLN A 92 8.64 -5.25 -6.12
CA GLN A 92 9.38 -5.18 -7.39
C GLN A 92 9.58 -6.58 -8.00
N LEU A 93 9.84 -7.60 -7.18
CA LEU A 93 9.92 -9.00 -7.60
C LEU A 93 8.58 -9.49 -8.15
N GLU A 94 7.47 -9.11 -7.52
CA GLU A 94 6.12 -9.40 -7.98
C GLU A 94 5.88 -8.86 -9.40
N GLY A 95 6.26 -7.61 -9.67
CA GLY A 95 6.18 -7.01 -11.01
C GLY A 95 6.99 -7.80 -12.05
N ALA A 96 8.21 -8.20 -11.70
CA ALA A 96 9.05 -9.03 -12.57
C ALA A 96 8.44 -10.43 -12.82
N LEU A 97 7.87 -11.07 -11.81
CA LEU A 97 7.21 -12.37 -11.95
C LEU A 97 5.95 -12.29 -12.80
N ARG A 98 5.17 -11.21 -12.70
CA ARG A 98 4.03 -10.99 -13.61
C ARG A 98 4.48 -10.88 -15.07
N ALA A 99 5.59 -10.19 -15.32
CA ALA A 99 6.18 -10.13 -16.65
C ALA A 99 6.66 -11.52 -17.12
N ALA A 100 7.33 -12.29 -16.26
CA ALA A 100 7.78 -13.65 -16.55
C ALA A 100 6.61 -14.59 -16.88
N ARG A 101 5.53 -14.55 -16.10
CA ARG A 101 4.31 -15.31 -16.39
C ARG A 101 3.72 -14.94 -17.75
N ARG A 102 3.65 -13.64 -18.05
CA ARG A 102 3.12 -13.19 -19.34
C ARG A 102 4.01 -13.65 -20.50
N HIS A 103 5.32 -13.62 -20.33
CA HIS A 103 6.29 -14.15 -21.30
C HIS A 103 6.09 -15.65 -21.54
N ALA A 104 5.87 -16.45 -20.50
CA ALA A 104 5.59 -17.88 -20.64
C ALA A 104 4.32 -18.15 -21.48
N VAL A 105 3.28 -17.31 -21.36
CA VAL A 105 2.09 -17.42 -22.22
C VAL A 105 2.41 -17.10 -23.69
N VAL A 106 3.34 -16.18 -23.98
CA VAL A 106 3.78 -15.87 -25.35
C VAL A 106 4.50 -17.05 -25.99
N ALA A 107 5.22 -17.85 -25.21
CA ALA A 107 5.91 -19.05 -25.70
C ALA A 107 4.95 -20.06 -26.37
N ASN A 108 3.63 -19.95 -26.16
CA ASN A 108 2.60 -20.72 -26.84
C ASN A 108 2.26 -20.20 -28.26
N GLY A 109 3.07 -19.31 -28.84
CA GLY A 109 2.93 -18.82 -30.22
C GLY A 109 1.96 -17.64 -30.40
N VAL A 110 1.44 -17.06 -29.32
CA VAL A 110 0.52 -15.92 -29.36
C VAL A 110 1.24 -14.64 -28.93
N ARG A 111 1.18 -13.59 -29.74
CA ARG A 111 1.68 -12.26 -29.35
C ARG A 111 0.94 -11.75 -28.13
N ALA A 112 1.69 -11.26 -27.14
CA ALA A 112 1.13 -10.57 -26.01
C ALA A 112 1.98 -9.38 -25.54
N GLY A 113 1.31 -8.42 -24.90
CA GLY A 113 1.95 -7.38 -24.11
C GLY A 113 1.83 -7.64 -22.61
N PHE A 114 2.66 -6.92 -21.87
CA PHE A 114 2.61 -6.73 -20.43
C PHE A 114 2.72 -5.22 -20.14
N PHE A 115 2.05 -4.74 -19.10
CA PHE A 115 2.09 -3.34 -18.69
C PHE A 115 2.48 -3.27 -17.22
N LEU A 116 3.52 -2.47 -16.91
CA LEU A 116 3.97 -2.18 -15.56
C LEU A 116 3.53 -0.75 -15.21
N GLY A 117 2.41 -0.65 -14.50
CA GLY A 117 1.69 0.61 -14.26
C GLY A 117 1.77 1.14 -12.83
N ASP A 118 2.64 0.59 -11.99
CA ASP A 118 2.68 0.96 -10.56
C ASP A 118 2.92 2.47 -10.38
N GLY A 119 2.51 3.03 -9.24
CA GLY A 119 2.65 4.46 -8.93
C GLY A 119 4.10 4.95 -8.98
N ALA A 120 4.32 6.27 -9.02
CA ALA A 120 5.66 6.83 -8.90
C ALA A 120 6.31 6.42 -7.56
N GLY A 121 7.66 6.39 -7.49
CA GLY A 121 8.38 6.07 -6.26
C GLY A 121 8.60 4.57 -5.99
N VAL A 122 7.85 3.67 -6.63
CA VAL A 122 7.98 2.20 -6.42
C VAL A 122 9.24 1.55 -7.03
N GLY A 123 10.08 2.34 -7.70
CA GLY A 123 11.36 1.88 -8.26
C GLY A 123 11.27 1.04 -9.54
N LYS A 124 10.47 1.48 -10.54
CA LYS A 124 10.32 0.82 -11.86
C LYS A 124 11.51 1.03 -12.83
N GLY A 125 12.52 1.81 -12.44
CA GLY A 125 13.49 2.36 -13.39
C GLY A 125 12.90 3.52 -14.20
N ARG A 126 13.75 4.41 -14.71
CA ARG A 126 13.35 5.56 -15.53
C ARG A 126 13.24 5.18 -17.00
#